data_AF-A0A1I6SZ35-F1
#
_entry.id   AF-A0A1I6SZ35-F1
#
_cell.length_a   1.000
_cell.length_b   1.000
_cell.length_c   1.000
_cell.angle_alpha   90.00
_cell.angle_beta   90.00
_cell.angle_gamma   90.00
#
_symmetry.space_group_name_H-M   'P 1'
#
loop_
_entity.id
_entity.type
_entity.pdbx_description
1 polymer ?
#
loop_
_entity_poly.entity_id
_entity_poly.type
_entity_poly.pdbx_seq_one_letter_code
_entity_poly.pdbx_strand_id
1 'polypeptide(L)'
;MRIFLLLLILTLTFGCATRNIKYDRNKILKKYASEFDIILDSEKVNLENLYLDKDNIKATFIDRKEKTVTIDQLKKPELITLNTIYLDSLSKGRRGWNKKEIGFIIIDGILLNDKTTSEIKLDPNAIKDFRIQKGEDSKDSRIFRMDKDYLIITTK
;
A
#
# COMPACT_ATOMS: atom_id res chain seq x y z
N MET A 1 6.19 16.70 48.60
CA MET A 1 6.78 15.90 47.49
C MET A 1 5.95 14.69 47.03
N ARG A 2 4.93 14.20 47.75
CA ARG A 2 4.13 13.05 47.30
C ARG A 2 3.11 13.36 46.17
N ILE A 3 2.61 14.58 46.10
CA ILE A 3 1.62 15.01 45.10
C ILE A 3 2.19 15.15 43.68
N PHE A 4 3.46 15.55 43.56
CA PHE A 4 4.13 15.64 42.25
C PHE A 4 4.31 14.27 41.61
N LEU A 5 4.62 13.24 42.41
CA LEU A 5 4.74 11.87 41.93
C LEU A 5 3.38 11.31 41.46
N LEU A 6 2.31 11.62 42.20
CA LEU A 6 0.93 11.28 41.86
C LEU A 6 0.46 11.95 40.56
N LEU A 7 0.79 13.22 40.36
CA LEU A 7 0.53 13.95 39.12
C LEU A 7 1.32 13.39 37.93
N LEU A 8 2.60 13.04 38.13
CA LEU A 8 3.42 12.43 37.09
C LEU A 8 2.87 11.07 36.64
N ILE A 9 2.45 10.24 37.60
CA ILE A 9 1.80 8.95 37.34
C ILE A 9 0.46 9.14 36.62
N LEU A 10 -0.35 10.14 37.00
CA LEU A 10 -1.59 10.47 36.30
C LEU A 10 -1.34 10.87 34.84
N THR A 11 -0.34 11.72 34.57
CA THR A 11 -0.04 12.14 33.19
C THR A 11 0.44 10.99 32.30
N LEU A 12 1.09 9.98 32.89
CA LEU A 12 1.52 8.77 32.18
C LEU A 12 0.35 7.82 31.88
N THR A 13 -0.69 7.76 32.73
CA THR A 13 -1.87 6.91 32.48
C THR A 13 -2.87 7.52 31.53
N PHE A 14 -2.92 8.86 31.40
CA PHE A 14 -3.74 9.57 30.40
C PHE A 14 -3.06 9.70 29.02
N GLY A 15 -1.85 9.16 28.85
CA GLY A 15 -1.15 9.08 27.55
C GLY A 15 -1.77 8.11 26.52
N CYS A 16 -2.85 7.42 26.89
CA CYS A 16 -3.73 6.64 26.02
C CYS A 16 -4.59 7.56 25.14
N ALA A 17 -3.94 8.35 24.29
CA ALA A 17 -4.62 9.29 23.42
C ALA A 17 -4.86 8.66 22.04
N THR A 18 -6.14 8.51 21.67
CA THR A 18 -6.54 8.34 20.28
C THR A 18 -6.16 9.61 19.53
N ARG A 19 -5.45 9.46 18.41
CA ARG A 19 -4.91 10.59 17.66
C ARG A 19 -5.30 10.47 16.19
N ASN A 20 -5.77 11.57 15.61
CA ASN A 20 -5.95 11.68 14.16
C ASN A 20 -4.59 11.95 13.47
N ILE A 21 -4.35 11.30 12.34
CA ILE A 21 -3.19 11.53 11.48
C ILE A 21 -3.62 11.69 10.03
N LYS A 22 -2.81 12.41 9.26
CA LYS A 22 -2.90 12.35 7.80
C LYS A 22 -2.53 10.94 7.34
N TYR A 23 -3.33 10.39 6.44
CA TYR A 23 -3.04 9.11 5.80
C TYR A 23 -1.72 9.17 5.03
N ASP A 24 -0.83 8.22 5.34
CA ASP A 24 0.43 8.00 4.65
C ASP A 24 0.76 6.52 4.83
N ARG A 25 0.49 5.72 3.79
CA ARG A 25 0.63 4.27 3.82
C ARG A 25 2.00 3.83 4.31
N ASN A 26 3.07 4.43 3.78
CA ASN A 26 4.44 4.04 4.10
C ASN A 26 4.80 4.37 5.55
N LYS A 27 4.37 5.53 6.05
CA LYS A 27 4.56 5.86 7.47
C LYS A 27 3.77 4.95 8.39
N ILE A 28 2.55 4.57 7.99
CA ILE A 28 1.72 3.67 8.79
C ILE A 28 2.37 2.29 8.85
N LEU A 29 2.75 1.72 7.70
CA LEU A 29 3.41 0.42 7.62
C LEU A 29 4.68 0.39 8.46
N LYS A 30 5.57 1.35 8.27
CA LYS A 30 6.86 1.40 8.98
C LYS A 30 6.72 1.47 10.50
N LYS A 31 5.67 2.10 11.02
CA LYS A 31 5.55 2.43 12.44
C LYS A 31 4.57 1.54 13.20
N TYR A 32 3.56 1.00 12.52
CA TYR A 32 2.42 0.36 13.18
C TYR A 32 2.13 -1.07 12.70
N ALA A 33 2.55 -1.46 11.48
CA ALA A 33 2.14 -2.77 10.92
C ALA A 33 2.58 -3.99 11.76
N SER A 34 3.68 -3.87 12.53
CA SER A 34 4.18 -4.98 13.36
C SER A 34 3.45 -5.16 14.69
N GLU A 35 2.80 -4.12 15.20
CA GLU A 35 2.28 -4.09 16.58
C GLU A 35 0.81 -3.70 16.68
N PHE A 36 0.23 -3.16 15.61
CA PHE A 36 -1.13 -2.64 15.59
C PHE A 36 -1.95 -3.38 14.55
N ASP A 37 -3.21 -3.63 14.88
CA ASP A 37 -4.20 -4.09 13.94
C ASP A 37 -4.64 -2.93 13.03
N ILE A 38 -4.67 -3.17 11.72
CA ILE A 38 -5.15 -2.18 10.75
C ILE A 38 -6.62 -2.48 10.43
N ILE A 39 -7.48 -1.48 10.65
CA ILE A 39 -8.92 -1.55 10.42
C ILE A 39 -9.26 -0.57 9.29
N LEU A 40 -9.90 -1.05 8.23
CA LEU A 40 -10.43 -0.26 7.13
C LEU A 40 -11.95 -0.37 7.13
N ASP A 41 -12.67 0.74 7.27
CA ASP A 41 -14.15 0.76 7.26
C ASP A 41 -14.78 -0.31 8.19
N SER A 42 -14.22 -0.45 9.40
CA SER A 42 -14.60 -1.46 10.43
C SER A 42 -14.19 -2.91 10.15
N GLU A 43 -13.44 -3.18 9.08
CA GLU A 43 -12.93 -4.52 8.76
C GLU A 43 -11.41 -4.60 8.97
N LYS A 44 -10.92 -5.68 9.59
CA LYS A 44 -9.47 -5.91 9.72
C LYS A 44 -8.86 -6.25 8.36
N VAL A 45 -7.78 -5.57 8.00
CA VAL A 45 -7.13 -5.73 6.68
C VAL A 45 -5.62 -5.89 6.79
N ASN A 46 -5.00 -6.49 5.78
CA ASN A 46 -3.56 -6.43 5.58
C ASN A 46 -3.18 -5.22 4.72
N LEU A 47 -2.64 -4.18 5.35
CA LEU A 47 -2.25 -2.94 4.65
C LEU A 47 -1.05 -3.14 3.70
N GLU A 48 -0.20 -4.16 3.94
CA GLU A 48 0.95 -4.46 3.06
C GLU A 48 0.51 -4.83 1.65
N ASN A 49 -0.67 -5.43 1.52
CA ASN A 49 -1.27 -5.85 0.26
C ASN A 49 -2.36 -4.89 -0.25
N LEU A 50 -2.54 -3.73 0.40
CA LEU A 50 -3.63 -2.82 0.09
C LEU A 50 -3.11 -1.44 -0.29
N TYR A 51 -3.51 -0.97 -1.46
CA TYR A 51 -3.19 0.35 -2.00
C TYR A 51 -4.47 1.15 -2.19
N LEU A 52 -4.66 2.20 -1.40
CA LEU A 52 -5.87 3.02 -1.38
C LEU A 52 -5.62 4.39 -2.00
N ASP A 53 -6.64 4.99 -2.60
CA ASP A 53 -6.57 6.38 -3.01
C ASP A 53 -6.56 7.27 -1.76
N LYS A 54 -5.44 7.95 -1.53
CA LYS A 54 -5.27 8.88 -0.40
C LYS A 54 -6.31 10.00 -0.40
N ASP A 55 -6.82 10.38 -1.58
CA ASP A 55 -7.81 11.45 -1.73
C ASP A 55 -9.21 10.97 -1.33
N ASN A 56 -9.44 9.66 -1.27
CA ASN A 56 -10.68 9.03 -0.80
C ASN A 56 -10.63 8.67 0.71
N ILE A 57 -9.56 9.04 1.43
CA ILE A 57 -9.47 8.80 2.87
C ILE A 57 -10.09 9.97 3.64
N LYS A 58 -11.15 9.67 4.39
CA LYS A 58 -11.85 10.63 5.25
C LYS A 58 -11.00 10.97 6.48
N ALA A 59 -10.50 9.94 7.16
CA ALA A 59 -9.72 10.10 8.37
C ALA A 59 -8.87 8.86 8.65
N THR A 60 -7.83 9.05 9.47
CA THR A 60 -7.04 7.95 9.99
C THR A 60 -6.75 8.20 11.47
N PHE A 61 -7.07 7.23 12.31
CA PHE A 61 -6.94 7.32 13.74
C PHE A 61 -6.01 6.23 14.26
N ILE A 62 -5.21 6.58 15.26
CA ILE A 62 -4.40 5.61 15.99
C ILE A 62 -4.94 5.53 17.40
N ASP A 63 -5.40 4.35 17.80
CA ASP A 63 -5.67 4.02 19.18
C ASP A 63 -4.49 3.22 19.75
N ARG A 64 -3.75 3.82 20.68
CA ARG A 64 -2.61 3.16 21.32
C ARG A 64 -3.01 2.16 22.39
N LYS A 65 -4.20 2.34 22.99
CA LYS A 65 -4.70 1.47 24.04
C LYS A 65 -5.18 0.16 23.43
N GLU A 66 -5.99 0.28 22.38
CA GLU A 66 -6.52 -0.89 21.65
C GLU A 66 -5.51 -1.41 20.61
N LYS A 67 -4.39 -0.71 20.41
CA LYS A 67 -3.38 -0.99 19.39
C LYS A 67 -3.98 -1.15 18.00
N THR A 68 -4.79 -0.18 17.60
CA THR A 68 -5.43 -0.15 16.27
C THR A 68 -5.04 1.08 15.48
N VAL A 69 -4.95 0.92 14.17
CA VAL A 69 -4.98 2.03 13.20
C VAL A 69 -6.25 1.89 12.38
N THR A 70 -7.19 2.81 12.58
CA THR A 70 -8.44 2.84 11.83
C THR A 70 -8.32 3.81 10.67
N ILE A 71 -8.68 3.35 9.48
CA ILE A 71 -8.71 4.13 8.23
C ILE A 71 -10.17 4.14 7.77
N ASP A 72 -10.76 5.33 7.70
CA ASP A 72 -12.13 5.51 7.22
C ASP A 72 -12.10 6.12 5.82
N GLN A 73 -12.81 5.52 4.89
CA GLN A 73 -12.95 6.03 3.52
C GLN A 73 -14.16 6.96 3.39
N LEU A 74 -14.11 7.91 2.46
CA LEU A 74 -15.29 8.73 2.10
C LEU A 74 -16.35 7.86 1.43
N LYS A 75 -15.90 6.92 0.58
CA LYS A 75 -16.73 5.93 -0.10
C LYS A 75 -15.92 4.64 -0.26
N LYS A 76 -16.53 3.48 -0.01
CA LYS A 76 -15.90 2.17 -0.27
C LYS A 76 -15.67 2.00 -1.78
N PRO A 77 -14.41 1.96 -2.26
CA PRO A 77 -14.11 1.80 -3.68
C PRO A 77 -14.23 0.33 -4.08
N GLU A 78 -14.39 0.09 -5.38
CA GLU A 78 -14.22 -1.24 -5.95
C GLU A 78 -12.73 -1.50 -6.14
N LEU A 79 -12.17 -2.39 -5.31
CA LEU A 79 -10.75 -2.73 -5.36
C LEU A 79 -10.52 -3.81 -6.43
N ILE A 80 -9.50 -3.60 -7.25
CA ILE A 80 -9.06 -4.59 -8.25
C ILE A 80 -7.95 -5.47 -7.67
N THR A 81 -7.95 -6.75 -8.02
CA THR A 81 -6.85 -7.67 -7.73
C THR A 81 -5.87 -7.65 -8.90
N LEU A 82 -4.56 -7.59 -8.64
CA LEU A 82 -3.58 -7.47 -9.75
C LEU A 82 -3.56 -8.70 -10.68
N ASN A 83 -3.90 -9.89 -10.17
CA ASN A 83 -3.99 -11.10 -10.99
C ASN A 83 -5.11 -11.06 -12.04
N THR A 84 -6.06 -10.12 -11.96
CA THR A 84 -7.11 -9.94 -12.97
C THR A 84 -6.76 -8.91 -14.04
N ILE A 85 -5.59 -8.27 -13.95
CA ILE A 85 -5.12 -7.37 -15.00
C ILE A 85 -4.70 -8.22 -16.20
N TYR A 86 -5.59 -8.30 -17.20
CA TYR A 86 -5.31 -8.94 -18.48
C TYR A 86 -4.28 -8.13 -19.26
N LEU A 87 -3.01 -8.38 -19.02
CA LEU A 87 -1.88 -7.73 -19.71
C LEU A 87 -1.90 -8.00 -21.23
N ASP A 88 -2.55 -9.10 -21.65
CA ASP A 88 -2.80 -9.41 -23.06
C ASP A 88 -3.66 -8.35 -23.77
N SER A 89 -4.58 -7.68 -23.05
CA SER A 89 -5.47 -6.65 -23.63
C SER A 89 -4.74 -5.35 -23.98
N LEU A 90 -3.67 -5.02 -23.24
CA LEU A 90 -2.85 -3.84 -23.50
C LEU A 90 -2.12 -3.95 -24.86
N SER A 91 -1.99 -5.17 -25.40
CA SER A 91 -1.18 -5.50 -26.58
C SER A 91 -1.86 -5.38 -27.94
N LYS A 92 -3.18 -5.26 -27.96
CA LYS A 92 -3.92 -5.14 -29.22
C LYS A 92 -3.67 -3.77 -29.87
N GLY A 93 -2.93 -3.76 -30.98
CA GLY A 93 -2.81 -2.61 -31.90
C GLY A 93 -1.51 -1.82 -31.86
N ARG A 94 -0.51 -2.18 -31.04
CA ARG A 94 0.78 -1.48 -31.00
C ARG A 94 1.82 -2.13 -31.93
N ARG A 95 2.17 -1.46 -33.03
CA ARG A 95 3.23 -1.87 -33.98
C ARG A 95 4.58 -1.95 -33.26
N GLY A 96 5.28 -3.07 -33.39
CA GLY A 96 6.62 -3.27 -32.81
C GLY A 96 6.65 -3.88 -31.41
N TRP A 97 5.50 -4.21 -30.82
CA TRP A 97 5.47 -4.96 -29.57
C TRP A 97 5.53 -6.46 -29.86
N ASN A 98 6.75 -7.00 -29.96
CA ASN A 98 6.99 -8.43 -30.08
C ASN A 98 7.14 -8.98 -28.65
N LYS A 99 6.22 -9.87 -28.26
CA LYS A 99 6.06 -10.43 -26.91
C LYS A 99 7.39 -10.78 -26.24
N LYS A 100 7.69 -10.10 -25.14
CA LYS A 100 8.22 -10.75 -23.95
C LYS A 100 7.06 -10.76 -22.95
N GLU A 101 6.72 -11.93 -22.40
CA GLU A 101 5.71 -12.02 -21.33
C GLU A 101 6.07 -11.01 -20.23
N ILE A 102 5.08 -10.29 -19.69
CA ILE A 102 5.34 -9.50 -18.48
C ILE A 102 5.64 -10.48 -17.37
N GLY A 103 6.91 -10.51 -16.96
CA GLY A 103 7.40 -11.51 -16.03
C GLY A 103 7.03 -11.20 -14.58
N PHE A 104 6.81 -9.92 -14.26
CA PHE A 104 6.58 -9.46 -12.89
C PHE A 104 6.02 -8.03 -12.88
N ILE A 105 5.47 -7.66 -11.72
CA ILE A 105 4.90 -6.35 -11.45
C ILE A 105 5.73 -5.69 -10.34
N ILE A 106 5.97 -4.40 -10.48
CA ILE A 106 6.62 -3.55 -9.48
C ILE A 106 5.63 -2.48 -9.06
N ILE A 107 5.38 -2.33 -7.75
CA ILE A 107 4.59 -1.23 -7.20
C ILE A 107 5.45 -0.41 -6.25
N ASP A 108 5.57 0.89 -6.52
CA ASP A 108 6.38 1.82 -5.71
C ASP A 108 7.82 1.35 -5.46
N GLY A 109 8.40 0.66 -6.45
CA GLY A 109 9.76 0.11 -6.38
C GLY A 109 9.87 -1.25 -5.67
N ILE A 110 8.76 -1.82 -5.21
CA ILE A 110 8.69 -3.15 -4.60
C ILE A 110 8.37 -4.18 -5.69
N LEU A 111 9.27 -5.13 -5.90
CA LEU A 111 9.07 -6.26 -6.79
C LEU A 111 8.09 -7.25 -6.15
N LEU A 112 7.01 -7.56 -6.85
CA LEU A 112 6.01 -8.52 -6.42
C LEU A 112 6.36 -9.92 -6.95
N ASN A 113 6.08 -10.93 -6.13
CA ASN A 113 6.09 -12.34 -6.55
C ASN A 113 4.66 -12.82 -6.86
N ASP A 114 4.53 -14.01 -7.44
CA ASP A 114 3.23 -14.53 -7.89
C ASP A 114 2.22 -14.64 -6.74
N LYS A 115 2.68 -15.03 -5.55
CA LYS A 115 1.84 -15.14 -4.34
C LYS A 115 1.31 -13.76 -3.93
N THR A 116 2.20 -12.77 -3.77
CA THR A 116 1.82 -11.39 -3.40
C THR A 116 0.91 -10.75 -4.44
N THR A 117 1.10 -11.02 -5.72
CA THR A 117 0.28 -10.45 -6.79
C THR A 117 -1.21 -10.83 -6.66
N SER A 118 -1.52 -12.06 -6.25
CA SER A 118 -2.90 -12.53 -6.06
C SER A 118 -3.60 -11.96 -4.82
N GLU A 119 -2.83 -11.50 -3.83
CA GLU A 119 -3.34 -10.96 -2.58
C GLU A 119 -3.46 -9.44 -2.60
N ILE A 120 -2.80 -8.78 -3.57
CA ILE A 120 -2.82 -7.32 -3.66
C ILE A 120 -4.16 -6.82 -4.16
N LYS A 121 -4.73 -5.92 -3.37
CA LYS A 121 -5.91 -5.11 -3.69
C LYS A 121 -5.49 -3.67 -3.93
N LEU A 122 -5.88 -3.14 -5.07
CA LEU A 122 -5.53 -1.79 -5.52
C LEU A 122 -6.80 -1.01 -5.85
N ASP A 123 -6.94 0.18 -5.28
CA ASP A 123 -7.89 1.17 -5.77
C ASP A 123 -7.33 1.74 -7.08
N PRO A 124 -8.04 1.67 -8.21
CA PRO A 124 -7.57 2.24 -9.48
C PRO A 124 -7.20 3.72 -9.37
N ASN A 125 -7.90 4.48 -8.53
CA ASN A 125 -7.62 5.91 -8.31
C ASN A 125 -6.36 6.15 -7.47
N ALA A 126 -5.81 5.13 -6.83
CA ALA A 126 -4.51 5.21 -6.16
C ALA A 126 -3.35 5.26 -7.16
N ILE A 127 -3.56 4.82 -8.41
CA ILE A 127 -2.52 4.81 -9.44
C ILE A 127 -2.24 6.24 -9.89
N LYS A 128 -0.99 6.65 -9.75
CA LYS A 128 -0.47 7.92 -10.26
C LYS A 128 0.08 7.78 -11.68
N ASP A 129 0.84 6.72 -11.91
CA ASP A 129 1.48 6.40 -13.19
C ASP A 129 1.57 4.89 -13.35
N PHE A 130 1.47 4.40 -14.58
CA PHE A 130 1.82 3.03 -14.91
C PHE A 130 2.55 2.98 -16.25
N ARG A 131 3.58 2.14 -16.32
CA ARG A 131 4.36 1.95 -17.54
C ARG A 131 4.90 0.54 -17.65
N ILE A 132 5.10 0.12 -18.89
CA ILE A 132 5.79 -1.14 -19.19
C ILE A 132 7.24 -0.80 -19.52
N GLN A 133 8.17 -1.47 -18.86
CA GLN A 133 9.59 -1.35 -19.10
C GLN A 133 10.10 -2.64 -19.74
N LYS A 134 10.89 -2.50 -20.80
CA LYS A 134 11.53 -3.66 -21.39
C LYS A 134 12.66 -4.17 -20.50
N GLY A 135 12.72 -5.48 -20.30
CA GLY A 135 13.74 -6.11 -19.45
C GLY A 135 15.17 -5.85 -19.93
N GLU A 136 15.36 -5.76 -21.25
CA GLU A 136 16.65 -5.47 -21.90
C GLU A 136 17.16 -4.03 -21.67
N ASP A 137 16.24 -3.09 -21.45
CA ASP A 137 16.52 -1.67 -21.22
C ASP A 137 16.72 -1.34 -19.74
N SER A 138 16.57 -2.33 -18.83
CA SER A 138 16.76 -2.11 -17.40
C SER A 138 18.21 -1.75 -17.09
N LYS A 139 18.40 -0.53 -16.56
CA LYS A 139 19.66 -0.08 -15.96
C LYS A 139 19.68 -0.24 -14.44
N ASP A 140 18.58 -0.73 -13.84
CA ASP A 140 18.50 -0.90 -12.39
C ASP A 140 19.21 -2.18 -11.98
N SER A 141 20.35 -2.05 -11.30
CA SER A 141 21.16 -3.19 -10.85
C SER A 141 20.43 -4.13 -9.88
N ARG A 142 19.30 -3.70 -9.30
CA ARG A 142 18.44 -4.53 -8.43
C ARG A 142 17.50 -5.44 -9.22
N ILE A 143 17.26 -5.11 -10.49
CA ILE A 143 16.49 -5.89 -11.44
C ILE A 143 17.53 -6.49 -12.38
N PHE A 144 18.04 -7.68 -12.05
CA PHE A 144 18.95 -8.44 -12.92
C PHE A 144 18.42 -8.37 -14.36
N ARG A 145 19.26 -8.21 -15.39
CA ARG A 145 18.80 -8.18 -16.79
C ARG A 145 17.80 -9.31 -17.04
N MET A 146 16.53 -8.96 -17.26
CA MET A 146 15.47 -9.95 -17.41
C MET A 146 15.12 -10.09 -18.88
N ASP A 147 14.95 -11.34 -19.30
CA ASP A 147 14.46 -11.67 -20.65
C ASP A 147 12.96 -11.38 -20.81
N LYS A 148 12.32 -10.85 -19.77
CA LYS A 148 10.90 -10.52 -19.69
C LYS A 148 10.68 -9.02 -19.46
N ASP A 149 9.62 -8.48 -20.04
CA ASP A 149 9.17 -7.12 -19.77
C ASP A 149 8.54 -7.04 -18.38
N TYR A 150 8.37 -5.84 -17.83
CA TYR A 150 7.75 -5.68 -16.52
C TYR A 150 6.86 -4.44 -16.42
N LEU A 151 5.80 -4.59 -15.62
CA LEU A 151 4.85 -3.52 -15.33
C LEU A 151 5.30 -2.76 -14.08
N ILE A 152 5.46 -1.45 -14.19
CA ILE A 152 5.74 -0.55 -13.08
C ILE A 152 4.49 0.27 -12.80
N ILE A 153 4.00 0.22 -11.58
CA ILE A 153 2.90 1.04 -11.08
C ILE A 153 3.48 1.96 -10.00
N THR A 154 3.18 3.25 -10.10
CA THR A 154 3.48 4.24 -9.06
C THR A 154 2.16 4.69 -8.46
N THR A 155 2.04 4.68 -7.14
CA THR A 155 0.84 5.14 -6.43
C THR A 155 0.99 6.60 -5.96
N LYS A 156 -0.13 7.20 -5.56
CA LYS A 156 -0.24 8.61 -5.16
C LYS A 156 0.38 8.94 -3.81
#